data_AF-A0A1F5AQ27-F1
#
_entry.id   AF-A0A1F5AQ27-F1
#
_cell.length_a   1.000
_cell.length_b   1.000
_cell.length_c   1.000
_cell.angle_alpha   90.00
_cell.angle_beta   90.00
_cell.angle_gamma   90.00
#
_symmetry.space_group_name_H-M   'P 1'
#
loop_
_entity.id
_entity.type
_entity.pdbx_description
1 polymer ?
#
loop_
_entity_poly.entity_id
_entity_poly.type
_entity_poly.pdbx_seq_one_letter_code
_entity_poly.pdbx_strand_id
1 'polypeptide(L)'
;MTHYKINAWLAGYIVSAMKPAAGLPLAVILLIAIGVMVMRLVEPIGFITLAAFFLALAGAAQGWGIHPLVLAGTIVLPLHVFWFNYHNIWITMTEGITQQAAYADRDRKRLATAFMVVIIITLIISAGYWKLIF
;
A
#
# COMPACT_ATOMS: atom_id res chain seq x y z
N MET A 1 -4.54 -23.00 -0.60
CA MET A 1 -5.43 -21.83 -0.81
C MET A 1 -6.31 -21.93 -2.07
N THR A 2 -6.04 -22.82 -3.04
CA THR A 2 -6.87 -23.02 -4.24
C THR A 2 -8.17 -23.79 -4.00
N HIS A 3 -8.24 -24.61 -2.95
CA HIS A 3 -9.39 -25.47 -2.66
C HIS A 3 -10.67 -24.68 -2.31
N TYR A 4 -10.54 -23.60 -1.54
CA TYR A 4 -11.67 -22.78 -1.08
C TYR A 4 -11.96 -21.55 -1.96
N LYS A 5 -11.17 -21.34 -3.04
CA LYS A 5 -11.32 -20.20 -3.98
C LYS A 5 -11.41 -18.81 -3.31
N ILE A 6 -10.92 -18.66 -2.07
CA ILE A 6 -10.94 -17.39 -1.32
C ILE A 6 -10.24 -16.29 -2.13
N ASN A 7 -9.15 -16.65 -2.80
CA ASN A 7 -8.40 -15.76 -3.67
C ASN A 7 -9.28 -15.23 -4.81
N ALA A 8 -10.11 -16.08 -5.42
CA ALA A 8 -11.00 -15.70 -6.53
C ALA A 8 -12.19 -14.85 -6.03
N TRP A 9 -12.72 -15.16 -4.84
CA TRP A 9 -13.76 -14.36 -4.20
C TRP A 9 -13.25 -12.95 -3.85
N LEU A 10 -12.09 -12.86 -3.20
CA LEU A 10 -11.46 -11.58 -2.83
C LEU A 10 -11.06 -10.77 -4.07
N ALA A 11 -10.46 -11.42 -5.07
CA ALA A 11 -10.17 -10.81 -6.36
C ALA A 11 -11.43 -10.27 -7.02
N GLY A 12 -12.58 -10.95 -6.91
CA GLY A 12 -13.86 -10.48 -7.44
C GLY A 12 -14.22 -9.08 -6.98
N TYR A 13 -14.04 -8.75 -5.69
CA TYR A 13 -14.30 -7.40 -5.18
C TYR A 13 -13.23 -6.40 -5.60
N ILE A 14 -11.95 -6.73 -5.35
CA ILE A 14 -10.84 -5.79 -5.58
C ILE A 14 -10.70 -5.49 -7.07
N VAL A 15 -10.70 -6.51 -7.94
CA VAL A 15 -10.58 -6.33 -9.39
C VAL A 15 -11.79 -5.56 -9.95
N SER A 16 -13.01 -5.83 -9.46
CA SER A 16 -14.20 -5.11 -9.90
C SER A 16 -14.16 -3.63 -9.52
N ALA A 17 -13.74 -3.31 -8.30
CA ALA A 17 -13.54 -1.93 -7.85
C ALA A 17 -12.49 -1.17 -8.66
N MET A 18 -11.49 -1.89 -9.17
CA MET A 18 -10.39 -1.33 -9.95
C MET A 18 -10.66 -1.25 -11.45
N LYS A 19 -11.67 -1.97 -11.96
CA LYS A 19 -12.02 -2.04 -13.38
C LYS A 19 -12.24 -0.67 -14.05
N PRO A 20 -12.85 0.34 -13.40
CA PRO A 20 -12.99 1.68 -14.00
C PRO A 20 -11.66 2.37 -14.31
N ALA A 21 -10.59 1.99 -13.61
CA ALA A 21 -9.23 2.50 -13.84
C ALA A 21 -8.41 1.59 -14.77
N ALA A 22 -8.95 0.46 -15.22
CA ALA A 22 -8.25 -0.46 -16.11
C ALA A 22 -7.89 0.27 -17.42
N GLY A 23 -6.61 0.23 -17.79
CA GLY A 23 -6.07 0.98 -18.93
C GLY A 23 -5.47 2.35 -18.59
N LEU A 24 -5.58 2.81 -17.34
CA LEU A 24 -4.92 4.01 -16.82
C LEU A 24 -3.91 3.61 -15.73
N PRO A 25 -2.66 3.23 -16.09
CA PRO A 25 -1.71 2.66 -15.13
C PRO A 25 -1.50 3.51 -13.88
N LEU A 26 -1.43 4.84 -14.04
CA LEU A 26 -1.28 5.76 -12.92
C LEU A 26 -2.49 5.74 -11.97
N ALA A 27 -3.72 5.68 -12.51
CA ALA A 27 -4.93 5.60 -11.71
C ALA A 27 -4.97 4.28 -10.93
N VAL A 28 -4.59 3.16 -11.57
CA VAL A 28 -4.48 1.85 -10.91
C VAL A 28 -3.47 1.89 -9.77
N ILE A 29 -2.28 2.46 -10.00
CA ILE A 29 -1.24 2.61 -8.98
C ILE A 29 -1.73 3.42 -7.77
N LEU A 30 -2.36 4.57 -8.03
CA LEU A 30 -2.87 5.45 -6.96
C LEU A 30 -4.02 4.80 -6.19
N LEU A 31 -4.94 4.11 -6.86
CA LEU A 31 -6.04 3.41 -6.21
C LEU A 31 -5.54 2.28 -5.30
N ILE A 32 -4.55 1.50 -5.74
CA ILE A 32 -3.91 0.48 -4.89
C ILE A 32 -3.26 1.16 -3.69
N ALA A 33 -2.49 2.22 -3.91
CA ALA A 33 -1.77 2.88 -2.83
C ALA A 33 -2.71 3.44 -1.77
N ILE A 34 -3.79 4.10 -2.18
CA ILE A 34 -4.84 4.59 -1.28
C ILE A 34 -5.53 3.42 -0.57
N GLY A 35 -5.90 2.37 -1.30
CA GLY A 35 -6.54 1.18 -0.73
C GLY A 35 -5.67 0.52 0.36
N VAL A 36 -4.38 0.41 0.11
CA VAL A 36 -3.40 -0.08 1.09
C VAL A 36 -3.33 0.85 2.31
N MET A 37 -3.24 2.17 2.11
CA MET A 37 -3.24 3.13 3.23
C MET A 37 -4.52 3.07 4.06
N VAL A 38 -5.68 2.83 3.45
CA VAL A 38 -6.95 2.66 4.17
C VAL A 38 -6.94 1.37 4.99
N MET A 39 -6.45 0.26 4.41
CA MET A 39 -6.35 -1.03 5.12
C MET A 39 -5.48 -0.94 6.37
N ARG A 40 -4.51 -0.03 6.40
CA ARG A 40 -3.65 0.21 7.58
C ARG A 40 -4.45 0.59 8.82
N LEU A 41 -5.61 1.24 8.66
CA LEU A 41 -6.50 1.59 9.77
C LEU A 41 -7.07 0.36 10.50
N VAL A 42 -7.11 -0.79 9.84
CA VAL A 42 -7.61 -2.05 10.38
C VAL A 42 -6.47 -3.03 10.65
N GLU A 43 -5.41 -2.99 9.83
CA GLU A 43 -4.31 -3.92 9.88
C GLU A 43 -2.96 -3.23 10.13
N PRO A 44 -2.47 -3.26 11.38
CA PRO A 44 -1.33 -2.44 11.79
C PRO A 44 0.04 -2.88 11.28
N ILE A 45 0.22 -4.12 10.83
CA ILE A 45 1.56 -4.65 10.51
C ILE A 45 1.84 -4.60 9.00
N GLY A 46 0.82 -4.80 8.17
CA GLY A 46 0.87 -4.72 6.72
C GLY A 46 0.93 -6.07 5.99
N PHE A 47 1.15 -7.18 6.69
CA PHE A 47 1.36 -8.49 6.06
C PHE A 47 0.08 -9.05 5.42
N ILE A 48 -1.07 -8.88 6.10
CA ILE A 48 -2.34 -9.36 5.57
C ILE A 48 -2.73 -8.50 4.36
N THR A 49 -2.55 -7.18 4.46
CA THR A 49 -2.80 -6.26 3.34
C THR A 49 -1.94 -6.61 2.13
N LEU A 50 -0.63 -6.86 2.33
CA LEU A 50 0.27 -7.27 1.27
C LEU A 50 -0.20 -8.55 0.58
N ALA A 51 -0.48 -9.60 1.37
CA ALA A 51 -0.95 -10.88 0.83
C ALA A 51 -2.29 -10.73 0.09
N ALA A 52 -3.25 -10.00 0.67
CA ALA A 52 -4.57 -9.79 0.11
C ALA A 52 -4.51 -9.10 -1.25
N PHE A 53 -3.82 -7.95 -1.34
CA PHE A 53 -3.72 -7.18 -2.57
C PHE A 53 -2.89 -7.92 -3.62
N PHE A 54 -1.75 -8.51 -3.24
CA PHE A 54 -0.88 -9.17 -4.20
C PHE A 54 -1.54 -10.43 -4.77
N LEU A 55 -2.16 -11.28 -3.93
CA LEU A 55 -2.86 -12.47 -4.41
C LEU A 55 -4.08 -12.12 -5.28
N ALA A 56 -4.80 -11.06 -4.95
CA ALA A 56 -5.97 -10.63 -5.70
C ALA A 56 -5.61 -10.02 -7.07
N LEU A 57 -4.50 -9.27 -7.13
CA LEU A 57 -4.17 -8.43 -8.28
C LEU A 57 -3.09 -9.01 -9.19
N ALA A 58 -2.22 -9.90 -8.73
CA ALA A 58 -1.07 -10.37 -9.54
C ALA A 58 -1.48 -10.92 -10.91
N GLY A 59 -2.63 -11.62 -10.99
CA GLY A 59 -3.16 -12.13 -12.26
C GLY A 59 -3.82 -11.06 -13.14
N ALA A 60 -4.57 -10.13 -12.54
CA ALA A 60 -5.28 -9.07 -13.28
C ALA A 60 -4.35 -7.94 -13.73
N ALA A 61 -3.36 -7.60 -12.90
CA ALA A 61 -2.44 -6.50 -13.12
C ALA A 61 -1.61 -6.68 -14.40
N GLN A 62 -1.18 -7.91 -14.71
CA GLN A 62 -0.48 -8.19 -15.98
C GLN A 62 -1.38 -7.89 -17.19
N GLY A 63 -2.67 -8.26 -17.13
CA GLY A 63 -3.64 -7.92 -18.17
C GLY A 63 -3.93 -6.42 -18.30
N TRP A 64 -3.56 -5.62 -17.29
CA TRP A 64 -3.61 -4.16 -17.32
C TRP A 64 -2.27 -3.51 -17.69
N GLY A 65 -1.27 -4.29 -18.10
CA GLY A 65 0.06 -3.80 -18.45
C GLY A 65 0.91 -3.38 -17.24
N ILE A 66 0.60 -3.89 -16.04
CA ILE A 66 1.37 -3.62 -14.83
C ILE A 66 2.27 -4.81 -14.53
N HIS A 67 3.57 -4.59 -14.61
CA HIS A 67 4.56 -5.61 -14.27
C HIS A 67 4.43 -6.05 -12.79
N PRO A 68 4.58 -7.33 -12.43
CA PRO A 68 4.42 -7.79 -11.05
C PRO A 68 5.33 -7.10 -10.03
N LEU A 69 6.54 -6.70 -10.43
CA LEU A 69 7.43 -5.91 -9.55
C LEU A 69 6.91 -4.49 -9.31
N VAL A 70 6.28 -3.89 -10.31
CA VAL A 70 5.62 -2.58 -10.18
C VAL A 70 4.46 -2.69 -9.21
N LEU A 71 3.65 -3.75 -9.34
CA LEU A 71 2.57 -4.05 -8.40
C LEU A 71 3.10 -4.22 -6.97
N ALA A 72 4.19 -4.97 -6.79
CA ALA A 72 4.82 -5.15 -5.48
C ALA A 72 5.23 -3.80 -4.86
N GLY A 73 5.95 -2.95 -5.61
CA GLY A 73 6.35 -1.61 -5.11
C GLY A 73 5.15 -0.72 -4.78
N THR A 74 4.11 -0.78 -5.61
CA THR A 74 2.85 -0.03 -5.42
C THR A 74 2.13 -0.44 -4.14
N ILE A 75 2.22 -1.70 -3.73
CA ILE A 75 1.62 -2.18 -2.48
C ILE A 75 2.55 -1.90 -1.30
N VAL A 76 3.86 -2.18 -1.42
CA VAL A 76 4.80 -2.15 -0.29
C VAL A 76 5.07 -0.75 0.22
N LEU A 77 5.28 0.24 -0.66
CA LEU A 77 5.59 1.61 -0.22
C LEU A 77 4.52 2.21 0.70
N PRO A 78 3.22 2.22 0.32
CA PRO A 78 2.16 2.80 1.16
C PRO A 78 1.90 2.02 2.46
N LEU A 79 2.33 0.75 2.58
CA LEU A 79 2.27 0.02 3.86
C LEU A 79 3.08 0.70 4.95
N HIS A 80 4.08 1.50 4.60
CA HIS A 80 4.94 2.15 5.58
C HIS A 80 4.40 3.49 6.08
N VAL A 81 3.17 3.90 5.75
CA VAL A 81 2.58 5.11 6.34
C VAL A 81 2.02 4.81 7.74
N PHE A 82 2.31 5.67 8.74
CA PHE A 82 2.04 5.41 10.16
C PHE A 82 1.43 6.60 10.91
N TRP A 83 0.15 6.93 10.67
CA TRP A 83 -0.51 8.01 11.43
C TRP A 83 -0.69 7.70 12.93
N PHE A 84 -0.91 6.43 13.26
CA PHE A 84 -1.15 5.97 14.62
C PHE A 84 0.01 5.08 15.11
N ASN A 85 0.25 5.06 16.42
CA ASN A 85 1.37 4.29 16.99
C ASN A 85 1.28 2.80 16.72
N TYR A 86 0.06 2.25 16.83
CA TYR A 86 -0.15 0.82 16.59
C TYR A 86 0.18 0.41 15.15
N HIS A 87 0.19 1.33 14.18
CA HIS A 87 0.58 1.04 12.79
C HIS A 87 2.07 0.74 12.61
N ASN A 88 2.92 1.07 13.58
CA ASN A 88 4.36 0.87 13.44
C ASN A 88 4.98 0.48 14.79
N ILE A 89 5.37 -0.78 14.89
CA ILE A 89 5.99 -1.35 16.08
C ILE A 89 7.25 -0.60 16.50
N TRP A 90 8.00 -0.03 15.54
CA TRP A 90 9.23 0.73 15.83
C TRP A 90 8.92 2.04 16.53
N ILE A 91 7.84 2.73 16.15
CA ILE A 91 7.40 3.95 16.81
C ILE A 91 6.96 3.63 18.24
N THR A 92 6.13 2.61 18.41
CA THR A 92 5.66 2.18 19.75
C THR A 92 6.83 1.79 20.65
N MET A 93 7.82 1.07 20.12
CA MET A 93 9.02 0.69 20.86
C MET A 93 9.85 1.92 21.25
N THR A 94 10.03 2.87 20.33
CA THR A 94 10.78 4.10 20.61
C THR A 94 10.09 4.94 21.70
N GLU A 95 8.76 5.08 21.65
CA GLU A 95 7.99 5.77 22.70
C GLU A 95 8.14 5.09 24.07
N GLY A 96 8.10 3.76 24.11
CA GLY A 96 8.30 2.98 25.33
C GLY A 96 9.70 3.13 25.92
N ILE A 97 10.75 3.06 25.08
CA ILE A 97 12.15 3.21 25.51
C ILE A 97 12.44 4.64 25.99
N THR A 98 11.93 5.64 25.26
CA THR A 98 12.22 7.05 25.55
C THR A 98 11.30 7.66 26.60
N GLN A 99 10.35 6.89 27.13
CA GLN A 99 9.31 7.36 28.05
C GLN A 99 8.60 8.62 27.52
N GLN A 100 8.30 8.64 26.21
CA GLN A 100 7.69 9.78 25.51
C GLN A 100 8.49 11.09 25.53
N ALA A 101 9.78 11.07 25.88
CA ALA A 101 10.62 12.27 25.92
C ALA A 101 11.19 12.68 24.54
N ALA A 102 11.10 11.82 23.51
CA ALA A 102 11.77 12.06 22.24
C ALA A 102 11.01 13.01 21.28
N TYR A 103 9.68 12.96 21.25
CA TYR A 103 8.84 13.75 20.36
C TYR A 103 7.38 13.76 20.82
N ALA A 104 6.60 14.75 20.38
CA ALA A 104 5.17 14.77 20.63
C ALA A 104 4.38 13.99 19.56
N ASP A 105 3.16 13.56 19.91
CA ASP A 105 2.20 12.92 18.97
C ASP A 105 1.99 13.73 17.68
N ARG A 106 2.01 15.07 17.80
CA ARG A 106 1.85 16.00 16.69
C ARG A 106 2.99 15.86 15.67
N ASP A 107 4.21 15.67 16.15
CA ASP A 107 5.38 15.58 15.29
C ASP A 107 5.36 14.26 14.50
N ARG A 108 4.97 13.16 15.14
CA ARG A 108 4.72 11.88 14.46
C ARG A 108 3.67 12.03 13.34
N LYS A 109 2.51 12.62 13.64
CA LYS A 109 1.42 12.78 12.63
C LYS A 109 1.87 13.64 11.45
N ARG A 110 2.65 14.68 11.69
CA ARG A 110 3.25 15.52 10.63
C ARG A 110 4.23 14.73 9.78
N LEU A 111 5.12 13.96 10.42
CA LEU A 111 6.06 13.09 9.73
C LEU A 111 5.34 12.05 8.87
N ALA A 112 4.33 11.36 9.43
CA ALA A 112 3.54 10.38 8.70
C ALA A 112 2.84 10.99 7.48
N THR A 113 2.32 12.21 7.60
CA THR A 113 1.66 12.91 6.48
C THR A 113 2.67 13.34 5.42
N ALA A 114 3.83 13.86 5.81
CA ALA A 114 4.91 14.17 4.87
C ALA A 114 5.39 12.90 4.15
N PHE A 115 5.55 11.80 4.88
CA PHE A 115 5.95 10.51 4.34
C PHE A 115 4.92 9.95 3.34
N MET A 116 3.62 10.06 3.65
CA MET A 116 2.54 9.74 2.70
C MET A 116 2.68 10.54 1.40
N VAL A 117 2.84 11.87 1.50
CA VAL A 117 2.96 12.74 0.31
C VAL A 117 4.17 12.34 -0.53
N VAL A 118 5.31 12.10 0.12
CA VAL A 118 6.53 11.63 -0.56
C VAL A 118 6.29 10.30 -1.26
N ILE A 119 5.66 9.32 -0.60
CA ILE A 119 5.32 8.03 -1.22
C ILE A 119 4.44 8.23 -2.47
N ILE A 120 3.40 9.05 -2.40
CA ILE A 120 2.52 9.30 -3.54
C ILE A 120 3.29 9.93 -4.70
N ILE A 121 4.12 10.96 -4.43
CA ILE A 121 4.95 11.59 -5.44
C ILE A 121 5.94 10.59 -6.05
N THR A 122 6.60 9.79 -5.21
CA THR A 122 7.52 8.74 -5.65
C THR A 122 6.79 7.74 -6.56
N LEU A 123 5.61 7.26 -6.19
CA LEU A 123 4.82 6.34 -7.02
C LEU A 123 4.44 6.96 -8.37
N ILE A 124 4.07 8.25 -8.39
CA ILE A 124 3.75 8.97 -9.64
C ILE A 124 4.98 9.04 -10.55
N ILE A 125 6.13 9.42 -10.01
CA ILE A 125 7.39 9.52 -10.76
C ILE A 125 7.82 8.13 -11.24
N SER A 126 7.77 7.13 -10.36
CA SER A 126 8.10 5.75 -10.67
C SER A 126 7.19 5.17 -11.74
N ALA A 127 5.89 5.50 -11.75
CA ALA A 127 4.98 5.07 -12.82
C ALA A 127 5.44 5.54 -14.21
N GLY A 128 5.99 6.76 -14.31
CA GLY A 128 6.61 7.25 -15.54
C GLY A 128 7.87 6.47 -15.89
N TYR A 129 8.77 6.27 -14.93
CA TYR A 129 10.01 5.51 -15.13
C TYR A 129 9.77 4.06 -15.52
N TRP A 130 8.78 3.40 -14.90
CA TRP A 130 8.45 2.00 -15.15
C TRP A 130 8.01 1.73 -16.58
N LYS A 131 7.31 2.67 -17.23
CA LYS A 131 6.98 2.59 -18.66
C LYS A 131 8.20 2.59 -19.59
N LEU A 132 9.36 3.05 -19.11
CA LEU A 132 10.60 3.07 -19.89
C LEU A 132 11.38 1.75 -19.79
N ILE A 133 11.14 0.96 -18.73
CA ILE A 133 11.94 -0.23 -18.42
C ILE A 133 11.14 -1.54 -18.45
N PHE A 134 9.81 -1.47 -18.49
CA PHE A 134 8.88 -2.60 -18.62
C PHE A 134 7.85 -2.30 -19.71
#